data_AF-A0A926HDL7-F1
#
_entry.id   AF-A0A926HDL7-F1
#
_cell.length_a   1.000
_cell.length_b   1.000
_cell.length_c   1.000
_cell.angle_alpha   90.00
_cell.angle_beta   90.00
_cell.angle_gamma   90.00
#
_symmetry.space_group_name_H-M   'P 1'
#
loop_
_entity.id
_entity.type
_entity.pdbx_description
1 polymer ?
#
loop_
_entity_poly.entity_id
_entity_poly.type
_entity_poly.pdbx_seq_one_letter_code
_entity_poly.pdbx_strand_id
1 'polypeptide(L)'
;FLSTPLVQLVTGSLFIENYLALMVTGALLATAVGREQHDTRWTAAASVLCGAALASKFGALSLIVPVMVLLIASIGPNWRARAACTGLFLAFGIHPYLNAWIRTGNPLFPFLNQIFHSPQFALEPLLDPRFREGVNWRSLYDATFHTSRFLESQDGALGLSYLVLLPMTLIAFRRTWPWLGKAALLVSTIGFVLIFAVQSNARYLYPALPLSLIAVGASWQLVRKLDTRLHLAMLAVTLATVLTSAYLLPSSGWYHKDFAWNPLNKSKASAYLEYHAPGRLMVSWLNQNRSGEPVAFLVNGQSAGLQARAYLNSWHTDPFYRALGSAQNATEAAELLRKRGIFNVIAPMPQRSGELPQAALRDLVQNCLETQFIVNGYFAGRLSGTCLHSSGRQ
;
A
#
# COMPACT_ATOMS: atom_id res chain seq x y z
N PHE A 1 -14.64 -9.58 4.39
CA PHE A 1 -13.56 -8.58 4.35
C PHE A 1 -12.39 -9.01 5.20
N LEU A 2 -12.50 -9.05 6.53
CA LEU A 2 -11.37 -9.36 7.42
C LEU A 2 -10.71 -10.73 7.18
N SER A 3 -11.45 -11.72 6.69
CA SER A 3 -10.92 -13.03 6.32
C SER A 3 -10.16 -13.06 4.99
N THR A 4 -10.08 -11.96 4.25
CA THR A 4 -9.39 -11.91 2.95
C THR A 4 -7.86 -11.83 3.16
N PRO A 5 -7.04 -12.71 2.55
CA PRO A 5 -5.59 -12.67 2.72
C PRO A 5 -4.96 -11.33 2.33
N LEU A 6 -5.41 -10.71 1.24
CA LEU A 6 -4.96 -9.37 0.84
C LEU A 6 -5.15 -8.32 1.94
N VAL A 7 -6.19 -8.46 2.78
CA VAL A 7 -6.42 -7.56 3.92
C VAL A 7 -5.38 -7.75 5.01
N GLN A 8 -4.94 -8.97 5.26
CA GLN A 8 -3.82 -9.22 6.15
C GLN A 8 -2.52 -8.60 5.63
N LEU A 9 -2.22 -8.71 4.33
CA LEU A 9 -1.03 -8.05 3.75
C LEU A 9 -1.08 -6.54 3.97
N VAL A 10 -2.19 -5.92 3.58
CA VAL A 10 -2.34 -4.45 3.61
C VAL A 10 -2.34 -3.92 5.04
N THR A 11 -2.95 -4.64 5.97
CA THR A 11 -3.03 -4.24 7.39
C THR A 11 -1.78 -4.58 8.18
N GLY A 12 -1.10 -5.67 7.85
CA GLY A 12 0.18 -6.07 8.45
C GLY A 12 1.36 -5.23 7.97
N SER A 13 1.15 -4.31 7.03
CA SER A 13 2.19 -3.50 6.39
C SER A 13 1.84 -2.01 6.46
N LEU A 14 2.81 -1.15 6.10
CA LEU A 14 2.60 0.30 6.01
C LEU A 14 2.02 0.73 4.65
N PHE A 15 1.11 -0.07 4.11
CA PHE A 15 0.43 0.23 2.85
C PHE A 15 -0.66 1.29 3.06
N ILE A 16 -0.73 2.27 2.16
CA ILE A 16 -1.72 3.37 2.23
C ILE A 16 -3.14 2.91 1.88
N GLU A 17 -3.28 1.71 1.31
CA GLU A 17 -4.53 1.14 0.83
C GLU A 17 -5.62 1.06 1.92
N ASN A 18 -5.25 0.88 3.20
CA ASN A 18 -6.19 0.99 4.33
C ASN A 18 -6.84 2.37 4.43
N TYR A 19 -6.01 3.42 4.37
CA TYR A 19 -6.46 4.81 4.40
C TYR A 19 -7.34 5.10 3.19
N LEU A 20 -6.92 4.67 1.99
CA LEU A 20 -7.72 4.84 0.77
C LEU A 20 -9.08 4.15 0.85
N ALA A 21 -9.13 2.90 1.32
CA ALA A 21 -10.37 2.17 1.50
C ALA A 21 -11.31 2.91 2.46
N LEU A 22 -10.79 3.46 3.55
CA LEU A 22 -11.55 4.26 4.51
C LEU A 22 -12.11 5.54 3.86
N MET A 23 -11.27 6.31 3.16
CA MET A 23 -11.69 7.56 2.53
C MET A 23 -12.75 7.32 1.44
N VAL A 24 -12.53 6.33 0.56
CA VAL A 24 -13.47 6.02 -0.54
C VAL A 24 -14.79 5.46 0.00
N THR A 25 -14.73 4.52 0.94
CA THR A 25 -15.95 3.94 1.54
C THR A 25 -16.71 4.99 2.33
N GLY A 26 -16.00 5.79 3.13
CA GLY A 26 -16.57 6.89 3.88
C GLY A 26 -17.21 7.94 2.98
N ALA A 27 -16.58 8.31 1.86
CA ALA A 27 -17.13 9.26 0.90
C ALA A 27 -18.44 8.77 0.29
N LEU A 28 -18.51 7.49 -0.09
CA LEU A 28 -19.74 6.91 -0.64
C LEU A 28 -20.86 6.83 0.42
N LEU A 29 -20.53 6.44 1.66
CA LEU A 29 -21.48 6.40 2.77
C LEU A 29 -21.99 7.82 3.12
N ALA A 30 -21.10 8.79 3.23
CA ALA A 30 -21.46 10.19 3.45
C ALA A 30 -22.36 10.73 2.32
N THR A 31 -22.09 10.33 1.07
CA THR A 31 -22.97 10.66 -0.06
C THR A 31 -24.36 10.05 0.10
N ALA A 32 -24.45 8.78 0.54
CA ALA A 32 -25.73 8.12 0.79
C ALA A 32 -26.52 8.82 1.91
N VAL A 33 -25.87 9.07 3.05
CA VAL A 33 -26.48 9.72 4.21
C VAL A 33 -26.92 11.15 3.88
N GLY A 34 -26.06 11.94 3.23
CA GLY A 34 -26.41 13.30 2.81
C GLY A 34 -27.56 13.34 1.82
N ARG A 35 -27.68 12.33 0.95
CA ARG A 35 -28.83 12.18 0.05
C ARG A 35 -30.12 11.85 0.80
N GLU A 36 -30.07 10.92 1.75
CA GLU A 36 -31.25 10.47 2.52
C GLU A 36 -31.75 11.54 3.49
N GLN A 37 -30.83 12.28 4.12
CA GLN A 37 -31.15 13.28 5.14
C GLN A 37 -31.27 14.70 4.58
N HIS A 38 -30.92 14.92 3.30
CA HIS A 38 -30.80 16.25 2.69
C HIS A 38 -29.86 17.20 3.46
N ASP A 39 -28.85 16.65 4.14
CA ASP A 39 -27.91 17.42 4.96
C ASP A 39 -26.60 17.70 4.20
N THR A 40 -26.32 18.99 4.01
CA THR A 40 -25.14 19.49 3.30
C THR A 40 -23.82 19.23 4.03
N ARG A 41 -23.85 18.93 5.33
CA ARG A 41 -22.64 18.58 6.09
C ARG A 41 -22.06 17.26 5.61
N TRP A 42 -22.92 16.29 5.31
CA TRP A 42 -22.51 15.00 4.77
C TRP A 42 -22.02 15.09 3.32
N THR A 43 -22.59 15.97 2.50
CA THR A 43 -22.08 16.21 1.14
C THR A 43 -20.72 16.92 1.14
N ALA A 44 -20.52 17.86 2.08
CA ALA A 44 -19.22 18.47 2.32
C ALA A 44 -18.20 17.44 2.82
N ALA A 45 -18.57 16.59 3.79
CA ALA A 45 -17.72 15.50 4.27
C ALA A 45 -17.32 14.53 3.15
N ALA A 46 -18.27 14.13 2.29
CA ALA A 46 -17.98 13.29 1.12
C ALA A 46 -16.95 13.95 0.18
N SER A 47 -17.09 15.26 -0.07
CA SER A 47 -16.16 16.01 -0.91
C SER A 47 -14.75 16.06 -0.32
N VAL A 48 -14.64 16.31 0.99
CA VAL A 48 -13.37 16.33 1.72
C VAL A 48 -12.70 14.96 1.71
N LEU A 49 -13.46 13.88 1.94
CA LEU A 49 -12.95 12.50 1.91
C LEU A 49 -12.45 12.11 0.51
N CYS A 50 -13.17 12.49 -0.56
CA CYS A 50 -12.69 12.32 -1.93
C CYS A 50 -11.39 13.10 -2.19
N GLY A 51 -11.30 14.34 -1.70
CA GLY A 51 -10.08 15.15 -1.81
C GLY A 51 -8.90 14.53 -1.07
N ALA A 52 -9.11 14.10 0.17
CA ALA A 52 -8.08 13.43 0.97
C ALA A 52 -7.59 12.13 0.32
N ALA A 53 -8.49 11.34 -0.27
CA ALA A 53 -8.11 10.17 -1.07
C ALA A 53 -7.23 10.57 -2.27
N LEU A 54 -7.62 11.59 -3.04
CA LEU A 54 -6.84 12.10 -4.16
C LEU A 54 -5.44 12.55 -3.73
N ALA A 55 -5.33 13.30 -2.63
CA ALA A 55 -4.06 13.79 -2.12
C ALA A 55 -3.13 12.64 -1.68
N SER A 56 -3.69 11.56 -1.14
CA SER A 56 -2.88 10.43 -0.67
C SER A 56 -2.32 9.56 -1.80
N LYS A 57 -3.06 9.38 -2.91
CA LYS A 57 -2.63 8.53 -4.03
C LYS A 57 -3.34 8.88 -5.34
N PHE A 58 -2.55 9.14 -6.38
CA PHE A 58 -3.05 9.37 -7.75
C PHE A 58 -3.99 8.27 -8.25
N GLY A 59 -3.66 6.99 -8.00
CA GLY A 59 -4.48 5.85 -8.41
C GLY A 59 -5.90 5.81 -7.81
N ALA A 60 -6.19 6.64 -6.79
CA ALA A 60 -7.53 6.74 -6.19
C ALA A 60 -8.58 7.30 -7.17
N LEU A 61 -8.16 8.01 -8.23
CA LEU A 61 -9.04 8.59 -9.25
C LEU A 61 -10.03 7.59 -9.85
N SER A 62 -9.62 6.33 -10.02
CA SER A 62 -10.45 5.24 -10.54
C SER A 62 -11.72 4.99 -9.72
N LEU A 63 -11.71 5.34 -8.44
CA LEU A 63 -12.82 5.15 -7.51
C LEU A 63 -13.50 6.47 -7.14
N ILE A 64 -12.74 7.53 -6.86
CA ILE A 64 -13.29 8.79 -6.37
C ILE A 64 -14.01 9.59 -7.46
N VAL A 65 -13.62 9.47 -8.74
CA VAL A 65 -14.33 10.17 -9.82
C VAL A 65 -15.77 9.67 -9.94
N PRO A 66 -16.04 8.35 -10.02
CA PRO A 66 -17.41 7.82 -9.91
C PRO A 66 -18.16 8.29 -8.66
N VAL A 67 -17.52 8.31 -7.49
CA VAL A 67 -18.15 8.80 -6.24
C VAL A 67 -18.50 10.29 -6.35
N MET A 68 -17.62 11.12 -6.87
CA MET A 68 -17.86 12.55 -7.07
C MET A 68 -18.98 12.82 -8.07
N VAL A 69 -19.07 12.04 -9.15
CA VAL A 69 -20.20 12.12 -10.10
C VAL A 69 -21.52 11.81 -9.40
N LEU A 70 -21.56 10.75 -8.60
CA LEU A 70 -22.74 10.37 -7.83
C LEU A 70 -23.13 11.42 -6.78
N LEU A 71 -22.14 12.02 -6.12
CA LEU A 71 -22.33 13.12 -5.17
C LEU A 71 -22.88 14.38 -5.86
N ILE A 72 -22.29 14.80 -6.97
CA ILE A 72 -22.77 15.97 -7.73
C ILE A 72 -24.18 15.73 -8.28
N ALA A 73 -24.47 14.51 -8.70
CA ALA A 73 -25.80 14.11 -9.14
C ALA A 73 -26.82 14.14 -7.98
N SER A 74 -26.43 13.77 -6.75
CA SER A 74 -27.33 13.76 -5.60
C SER A 74 -27.72 15.17 -5.13
N ILE A 75 -26.88 16.19 -5.39
CA ILE A 75 -27.16 17.60 -5.10
C ILE A 75 -28.27 18.18 -5.99
N GLY A 76 -28.57 17.56 -7.15
CA GLY A 76 -29.52 18.12 -8.11
C GLY A 76 -29.00 19.41 -8.77
N PRO A 77 -29.85 20.30 -9.31
CA PRO A 77 -29.44 21.41 -10.18
C PRO A 77 -28.78 22.60 -9.47
N ASN A 78 -28.56 22.55 -8.15
CA ASN A 78 -27.98 23.65 -7.39
C ASN A 78 -26.49 23.85 -7.70
N TRP A 79 -26.18 24.75 -8.63
CA TRP A 79 -24.81 25.00 -9.09
C TRP A 79 -23.89 25.51 -7.99
N ARG A 80 -24.38 26.30 -7.03
CA ARG A 80 -23.57 26.82 -5.92
C ARG A 80 -23.12 25.70 -4.99
N ALA A 81 -24.02 24.77 -4.67
CA ALA A 81 -23.68 23.60 -3.85
C ALA A 81 -22.72 22.66 -4.59
N ARG A 82 -22.91 22.46 -5.91
CA ARG A 82 -21.96 21.71 -6.74
C ARG A 82 -20.57 22.36 -6.75
N ALA A 83 -20.50 23.68 -6.98
CA ALA A 83 -19.26 24.43 -6.97
C ALA A 83 -18.57 24.38 -5.60
N ALA A 84 -19.32 24.49 -4.50
CA ALA A 84 -18.78 24.34 -3.15
C ALA A 84 -18.19 22.94 -2.90
N CYS A 85 -18.89 21.88 -3.33
CA CYS A 85 -18.40 20.50 -3.21
C CYS A 85 -17.15 20.26 -4.05
N THR A 86 -17.13 20.74 -5.30
CA THR A 86 -15.94 20.68 -6.15
C THR A 86 -14.78 21.50 -5.55
N GLY A 87 -15.07 22.68 -5.00
CA GLY A 87 -14.09 23.51 -4.32
C GLY A 87 -13.46 22.80 -3.11
N LEU A 88 -14.26 22.16 -2.26
CA LEU A 88 -13.78 21.37 -1.13
C LEU A 88 -12.95 20.16 -1.59
N PHE A 89 -13.41 19.44 -2.60
CA PHE A 89 -12.66 18.32 -3.19
C PHE A 89 -11.28 18.76 -3.66
N LEU A 90 -11.20 19.88 -4.40
CA LEU A 90 -9.93 20.42 -4.90
C LEU A 90 -9.05 20.97 -3.78
N ALA A 91 -9.63 21.69 -2.81
CA ALA A 91 -8.88 22.27 -1.70
C ALA A 91 -8.12 21.19 -0.90
N PHE A 92 -8.74 20.02 -0.68
CA PHE A 92 -8.10 18.91 0.02
C PHE A 92 -7.28 17.99 -0.89
N GLY A 93 -7.58 17.95 -2.18
CA GLY A 93 -6.94 17.02 -3.13
C GLY A 93 -5.73 17.55 -3.87
N ILE A 94 -5.67 18.84 -4.18
CA ILE A 94 -4.73 19.37 -5.18
C ILE A 94 -3.32 19.63 -4.65
N HIS A 95 -3.15 19.76 -3.33
CA HIS A 95 -1.90 20.18 -2.70
C HIS A 95 -0.65 19.40 -3.16
N PRO A 96 -0.61 18.05 -3.13
CA PRO A 96 0.59 17.31 -3.55
C PRO A 96 0.90 17.49 -5.05
N TYR A 97 -0.12 17.67 -5.88
CA TYR A 97 0.03 17.87 -7.33
C TYR A 97 0.60 19.24 -7.65
N LEU A 98 0.15 20.29 -6.97
CA LEU A 98 0.73 21.63 -7.09
C LEU A 98 2.19 21.64 -6.61
N ASN A 99 2.46 21.03 -5.46
CA ASN A 99 3.82 20.94 -4.93
C ASN A 99 4.76 20.17 -5.89
N ALA A 100 4.29 19.07 -6.48
CA ALA A 100 5.04 18.32 -7.49
C ALA A 100 5.30 19.17 -8.74
N TRP A 101 4.28 19.89 -9.23
CA TRP A 101 4.41 20.73 -10.41
C TRP A 101 5.41 21.86 -10.19
N ILE A 102 5.32 22.59 -9.08
CA ILE A 102 6.23 23.69 -8.75
C ILE A 102 7.69 23.21 -8.67
N ARG A 103 7.92 22.01 -8.12
CA ARG A 103 9.29 21.50 -7.89
C ARG A 103 9.90 20.83 -9.12
N THR A 104 9.09 20.27 -10.00
CA THR A 104 9.58 19.35 -11.04
C THR A 104 9.10 19.69 -12.45
N GLY A 105 8.11 20.57 -12.62
CA GLY A 105 7.42 20.78 -13.88
C GLY A 105 6.35 19.72 -14.20
N ASN A 106 6.23 18.66 -13.38
CA ASN A 106 5.27 17.57 -13.58
C ASN A 106 4.33 17.45 -12.35
N PRO A 107 3.01 17.68 -12.50
CA PRO A 107 2.05 17.58 -11.39
C PRO A 107 1.84 16.16 -10.87
N LEU A 108 2.21 15.15 -11.65
CA LEU A 108 2.06 13.73 -11.34
C LEU A 108 3.41 13.05 -11.11
N PHE A 109 4.47 13.82 -10.86
CA PHE A 109 5.82 13.31 -10.74
C PHE A 109 5.93 12.12 -9.77
N PRO A 110 6.63 11.02 -10.14
CA PRO A 110 7.37 10.80 -11.39
C PRO A 110 6.54 10.19 -12.54
N PHE A 111 5.22 10.05 -12.39
CA PHE A 111 4.36 9.46 -13.42
C PHE A 111 4.13 10.41 -14.59
N LEU A 112 3.76 9.84 -15.74
CA LEU A 112 3.45 10.56 -16.99
C LEU A 112 4.57 11.52 -17.44
N ASN A 113 5.83 11.20 -17.15
CA ASN A 113 6.95 12.08 -17.50
C ASN A 113 7.19 12.17 -19.01
N GLN A 114 6.72 11.19 -19.80
CA GLN A 114 6.64 11.27 -21.26
C GLN A 114 5.73 12.40 -21.77
N ILE A 115 4.88 13.00 -20.91
CA ILE A 115 4.01 14.13 -21.25
C ILE A 115 4.60 15.43 -20.69
N PHE A 116 4.98 15.43 -19.40
CA PHE A 116 5.41 16.65 -18.71
C PHE A 116 6.90 16.96 -18.83
N HIS A 117 7.71 16.00 -19.28
CA HIS A 117 9.14 16.18 -19.60
C HIS A 117 9.96 16.80 -18.47
N SER A 118 9.75 16.37 -17.22
CA SER A 118 10.57 16.80 -16.09
C SER A 118 12.02 16.32 -16.29
N PRO A 119 13.04 17.20 -16.19
CA PRO A 119 14.44 16.81 -16.34
C PRO A 119 14.97 15.97 -15.17
N GLN A 120 14.19 15.82 -14.09
CA GLN A 120 14.60 15.11 -12.88
C GLN A 120 14.32 13.61 -12.93
N PHE A 121 13.64 13.12 -13.98
CA PHE A 121 13.29 11.71 -14.12
C PHE A 121 13.36 11.27 -15.59
N ALA A 122 13.46 9.96 -15.79
CA ALA A 122 13.50 9.36 -17.11
C ALA A 122 12.17 9.60 -17.88
N LEU A 123 12.21 9.61 -19.20
CA LEU A 123 11.01 9.81 -20.03
C LEU A 123 10.18 8.52 -20.14
N GLU A 124 10.78 7.36 -19.87
CA GLU A 124 10.13 6.07 -19.94
C GLU A 124 8.99 5.97 -18.90
N PRO A 125 7.83 5.40 -19.27
CA PRO A 125 6.73 5.21 -18.34
C PRO A 125 7.13 4.34 -17.14
N LEU A 126 6.91 4.86 -15.93
CA LEU A 126 7.12 4.12 -14.69
C LEU A 126 6.03 3.06 -14.51
N LEU A 127 6.26 1.87 -15.07
CA LEU A 127 5.35 0.72 -15.01
C LEU A 127 6.07 -0.49 -14.43
N ASP A 128 5.36 -1.27 -13.61
CA ASP A 128 5.87 -2.57 -13.16
C ASP A 128 5.63 -3.61 -14.28
N PRO A 129 6.68 -4.14 -14.94
CA PRO A 129 6.50 -5.08 -16.05
C PRO A 129 5.92 -6.42 -15.62
N ARG A 130 5.92 -6.74 -14.31
CA ARG A 130 5.48 -8.03 -13.78
C ARG A 130 3.96 -8.21 -13.80
N PHE A 131 3.18 -7.13 -13.85
CA PHE A 131 1.73 -7.14 -13.66
C PHE A 131 0.99 -6.53 -14.85
N ARG A 132 0.84 -7.29 -15.95
CA ARG A 132 0.30 -6.79 -17.25
C ARG A 132 -0.80 -7.66 -17.89
N GLU A 133 -1.48 -8.49 -17.10
CA GLU A 133 -2.52 -9.41 -17.60
C GLU A 133 -3.76 -8.72 -18.22
N GLY A 134 -3.96 -7.42 -17.95
CA GLY A 134 -5.08 -6.63 -18.49
C GLY A 134 -6.45 -7.06 -17.94
N VAL A 135 -7.53 -6.50 -18.51
CA VAL A 135 -8.92 -6.87 -18.18
C VAL A 135 -9.45 -7.84 -19.22
N ASN A 136 -9.97 -8.98 -18.76
CA ASN A 136 -10.65 -9.99 -19.56
C ASN A 136 -11.75 -10.69 -18.74
N TRP A 137 -12.52 -11.57 -19.36
CA TRP A 137 -13.65 -12.25 -18.71
C TRP A 137 -13.23 -13.21 -17.57
N ARG A 138 -11.97 -13.65 -17.54
CA ARG A 138 -11.36 -14.46 -16.48
C ARG A 138 -10.69 -13.63 -15.40
N SER A 139 -10.58 -12.30 -15.53
CA SER A 139 -9.78 -11.50 -14.59
C SER A 139 -10.15 -11.70 -13.12
N LEU A 140 -11.42 -11.86 -12.78
CA LEU A 140 -11.82 -12.13 -11.39
C LEU A 140 -11.41 -13.54 -10.93
N TYR A 141 -11.49 -14.53 -11.82
CA TYR A 141 -11.05 -15.90 -11.58
C TYR A 141 -9.53 -15.95 -11.41
N ASP A 142 -8.77 -15.36 -12.34
CA ASP A 142 -7.32 -15.35 -12.32
C ASP A 142 -6.79 -14.53 -11.14
N ALA A 143 -7.40 -13.39 -10.82
CA ALA A 143 -7.01 -12.63 -9.63
C ALA A 143 -7.31 -13.41 -8.32
N THR A 144 -8.22 -14.39 -8.35
CA THR A 144 -8.55 -15.23 -7.19
C THR A 144 -7.66 -16.46 -7.08
N PHE A 145 -7.51 -17.25 -8.15
CA PHE A 145 -6.78 -18.52 -8.14
C PHE A 145 -5.35 -18.44 -8.65
N HIS A 146 -4.99 -17.36 -9.36
CA HIS A 146 -3.65 -17.12 -9.91
C HIS A 146 -3.12 -15.76 -9.44
N THR A 147 -3.41 -15.38 -8.19
CA THR A 147 -3.09 -14.04 -7.66
C THR A 147 -1.60 -13.72 -7.73
N SER A 148 -0.73 -14.72 -7.73
CA SER A 148 0.73 -14.55 -7.92
C SER A 148 1.09 -13.85 -9.24
N ARG A 149 0.21 -13.87 -10.25
CA ARG A 149 0.36 -13.11 -11.51
C ARG A 149 0.03 -11.62 -11.39
N PHE A 150 -0.60 -11.20 -10.29
CA PHE A 150 -1.09 -9.85 -10.06
C PHE A 150 -0.50 -9.20 -8.82
N LEU A 151 0.23 -9.94 -7.98
CA LEU A 151 0.83 -9.45 -6.75
C LEU A 151 2.01 -10.35 -6.37
N GLU A 152 2.98 -9.80 -5.63
CA GLU A 152 4.02 -10.58 -4.96
C GLU A 152 3.43 -11.38 -3.77
N SER A 153 2.51 -12.28 -4.07
CA SER A 153 1.75 -13.10 -3.15
C SER A 153 1.72 -14.55 -3.63
N GLN A 154 1.02 -15.40 -2.90
CA GLN A 154 0.65 -16.72 -3.39
C GLN A 154 -0.73 -16.64 -4.02
N ASP A 155 -1.11 -17.73 -4.68
CA ASP A 155 -2.43 -17.92 -5.25
C ASP A 155 -3.49 -18.02 -4.14
N GLY A 156 -4.65 -17.41 -4.35
CA GLY A 156 -5.72 -17.32 -3.35
C GLY A 156 -5.78 -15.98 -2.61
N ALA A 157 -4.82 -15.06 -2.82
CA ALA A 157 -4.68 -13.90 -1.96
C ALA A 157 -5.85 -12.89 -2.04
N LEU A 158 -6.54 -12.80 -3.18
CA LEU A 158 -7.75 -11.97 -3.30
C LEU A 158 -8.93 -12.52 -2.48
N GLY A 159 -8.92 -13.82 -2.15
CA GLY A 159 -9.96 -14.50 -1.39
C GLY A 159 -11.17 -14.92 -2.24
N LEU A 160 -11.81 -16.03 -1.84
CA LEU A 160 -12.91 -16.63 -2.61
C LEU A 160 -14.22 -15.85 -2.54
N SER A 161 -14.42 -15.05 -1.49
CA SER A 161 -15.70 -14.36 -1.27
C SER A 161 -16.08 -13.45 -2.45
N TYR A 162 -15.12 -12.78 -3.10
CA TYR A 162 -15.44 -11.90 -4.22
C TYR A 162 -15.84 -12.69 -5.47
N LEU A 163 -15.14 -13.79 -5.78
CA LEU A 163 -15.46 -14.64 -6.92
C LEU A 163 -16.85 -15.28 -6.81
N VAL A 164 -17.28 -15.65 -5.60
CA VAL A 164 -18.57 -16.33 -5.40
C VAL A 164 -19.70 -15.34 -5.16
N LEU A 165 -19.50 -14.35 -4.28
CA LEU A 165 -20.58 -13.45 -3.86
C LEU A 165 -20.89 -12.37 -4.90
N LEU A 166 -19.93 -11.91 -5.72
CA LEU A 166 -20.19 -10.88 -6.73
C LEU A 166 -21.07 -11.38 -7.89
N PRO A 167 -20.83 -12.54 -8.52
CA PRO A 167 -21.75 -13.06 -9.53
C PRO A 167 -23.16 -13.28 -8.98
N MET A 168 -23.30 -13.79 -7.74
CA MET A 168 -24.61 -13.92 -7.09
C MET A 168 -25.29 -12.57 -6.88
N THR A 169 -24.50 -11.54 -6.52
CA THR A 169 -24.97 -10.16 -6.38
C THR A 169 -25.50 -9.63 -7.72
N LEU A 170 -24.79 -9.89 -8.83
CA LEU A 170 -25.22 -9.51 -10.18
C LEU A 170 -26.51 -10.23 -10.60
N ILE A 171 -26.63 -11.53 -10.33
CA ILE A 171 -27.85 -12.32 -10.62
C ILE A 171 -29.04 -11.81 -9.80
N ALA A 172 -28.80 -11.45 -8.53
CA ALA A 172 -29.83 -10.91 -7.63
C ALA A 172 -30.12 -9.42 -7.86
N PHE A 173 -29.47 -8.77 -8.82
CA PHE A 173 -29.63 -7.34 -9.09
C PHE A 173 -31.09 -6.99 -9.43
N ARG A 174 -31.65 -6.00 -8.73
CA ARG A 174 -33.01 -5.51 -8.99
C ARG A 174 -33.06 -3.98 -8.98
N ARG A 175 -34.00 -3.42 -9.74
CA ARG A 175 -34.31 -1.98 -9.73
C ARG A 175 -34.74 -1.48 -8.34
N THR A 176 -35.25 -2.34 -7.47
CA THR A 176 -35.68 -2.02 -6.11
C THR A 176 -34.55 -1.97 -5.08
N TRP A 177 -33.30 -2.23 -5.47
CA TRP A 177 -32.17 -2.15 -4.56
C TRP A 177 -31.99 -0.75 -3.97
N PRO A 178 -31.52 -0.65 -2.71
CA PRO A 178 -31.16 0.62 -2.10
C PRO A 178 -30.10 1.33 -2.95
N TRP A 179 -30.16 2.67 -2.97
CA TRP A 179 -29.25 3.49 -3.77
C TRP A 179 -27.79 3.17 -3.46
N LEU A 180 -27.44 3.05 -2.17
CA LEU A 180 -26.10 2.74 -1.71
C LEU A 180 -25.56 1.42 -2.30
N GLY A 181 -26.40 0.38 -2.38
CA GLY A 181 -26.01 -0.91 -2.96
C GLY A 181 -25.68 -0.81 -4.45
N LYS A 182 -26.50 -0.08 -5.23
CA LYS A 182 -26.26 0.15 -6.66
C LYS A 182 -25.02 1.01 -6.88
N ALA A 183 -24.88 2.07 -6.09
CA ALA A 183 -23.74 2.98 -6.16
C ALA A 183 -22.43 2.25 -5.82
N ALA A 184 -22.43 1.43 -4.78
CA ALA A 184 -21.26 0.65 -4.38
C ALA A 184 -20.86 -0.37 -5.46
N LEU A 185 -21.83 -1.06 -6.07
CA LEU A 185 -21.58 -1.99 -7.18
C LEU A 185 -20.99 -1.27 -8.39
N LEU A 186 -21.55 -0.11 -8.75
CA LEU A 186 -21.08 0.70 -9.86
C LEU A 186 -19.64 1.18 -9.64
N VAL A 187 -19.37 1.80 -8.49
CA VAL A 187 -18.05 2.34 -8.15
C VAL A 187 -17.01 1.21 -8.07
N SER A 188 -17.34 0.07 -7.44
CA SER A 188 -16.38 -1.03 -7.32
C SER A 188 -16.08 -1.69 -8.67
N THR A 189 -17.07 -1.78 -9.55
CA THR A 189 -16.91 -2.34 -10.90
C THR A 189 -16.09 -1.40 -11.80
N ILE A 190 -16.39 -0.10 -11.80
CA ILE A 190 -15.59 0.89 -12.52
C ILE A 190 -14.15 0.87 -12.00
N GLY A 191 -13.97 0.89 -10.68
CA GLY A 191 -12.65 0.81 -10.06
C GLY A 191 -11.88 -0.43 -10.48
N PHE A 192 -12.51 -1.61 -10.43
CA PHE A 192 -11.90 -2.87 -10.88
C PHE A 192 -11.40 -2.78 -12.33
N VAL A 193 -12.28 -2.36 -13.25
CA VAL A 193 -11.96 -2.26 -14.67
C VAL A 193 -10.84 -1.25 -14.92
N LEU A 194 -10.94 -0.04 -14.39
CA LEU A 194 -9.94 1.00 -14.62
C LEU A 194 -8.58 0.65 -14.00
N ILE A 195 -8.56 0.08 -12.80
CA ILE A 195 -7.31 -0.33 -12.15
C ILE A 195 -6.63 -1.42 -12.96
N PHE A 196 -7.35 -2.49 -13.32
CA PHE A 196 -6.75 -3.59 -14.08
C PHE A 196 -6.39 -3.21 -15.51
N ALA A 197 -7.06 -2.22 -16.11
CA ALA A 197 -6.71 -1.70 -17.44
C ALA A 197 -5.40 -0.92 -17.44
N VAL A 198 -5.05 -0.24 -16.33
CA VAL A 198 -3.83 0.56 -16.23
C VAL A 198 -2.67 -0.24 -15.64
N GLN A 199 -2.90 -0.88 -14.48
CA GLN A 199 -1.91 -1.71 -13.80
C GLN A 199 -2.64 -2.82 -13.07
N SER A 200 -2.57 -4.03 -13.61
CA SER A 200 -3.24 -5.24 -13.11
C SER A 200 -2.60 -5.76 -11.81
N ASN A 201 -2.47 -4.89 -10.80
CA ASN A 201 -1.97 -5.25 -9.49
C ASN A 201 -3.13 -5.44 -8.50
N ALA A 202 -3.24 -6.64 -7.93
CA ALA A 202 -4.36 -7.00 -7.06
C ALA A 202 -4.43 -6.15 -5.79
N ARG A 203 -3.30 -5.64 -5.28
CA ARG A 203 -3.28 -4.74 -4.11
C ARG A 203 -4.07 -3.47 -4.37
N TYR A 204 -4.07 -2.95 -5.59
CA TYR A 204 -4.78 -1.71 -5.91
C TYR A 204 -6.30 -1.88 -5.93
N LEU A 205 -6.81 -3.10 -6.07
CA LEU A 205 -8.24 -3.38 -5.91
C LEU A 205 -8.71 -3.21 -4.46
N TYR A 206 -7.80 -3.19 -3.49
CA TYR A 206 -8.13 -3.17 -2.06
C TYR A 206 -9.21 -2.14 -1.67
N PRO A 207 -9.13 -0.85 -2.10
CA PRO A 207 -10.15 0.14 -1.73
C PRO A 207 -11.53 -0.09 -2.37
N ALA A 208 -11.61 -0.90 -3.44
CA ALA A 208 -12.87 -1.30 -4.06
C ALA A 208 -13.55 -2.48 -3.33
N LEU A 209 -12.79 -3.28 -2.57
CA LEU A 209 -13.29 -4.50 -1.93
C LEU A 209 -14.40 -4.24 -0.88
N PRO A 210 -14.32 -3.23 0.01
CA PRO A 210 -15.42 -2.91 0.92
C PRO A 210 -16.70 -2.53 0.18
N LEU A 211 -16.58 -1.75 -0.90
CA LEU A 211 -17.72 -1.32 -1.73
C LEU A 211 -18.41 -2.53 -2.38
N SER A 212 -17.61 -3.46 -2.92
CA SER A 212 -18.11 -4.73 -3.43
C SER A 212 -18.93 -5.50 -2.39
N LEU A 213 -18.51 -5.51 -1.13
CA LEU A 213 -19.25 -6.17 -0.05
C LEU A 213 -20.51 -5.40 0.41
N ILE A 214 -20.53 -4.06 0.27
CA ILE A 214 -21.76 -3.27 0.46
C ILE A 214 -22.81 -3.66 -0.59
N ALA A 215 -22.40 -3.85 -1.85
CA ALA A 215 -23.29 -4.35 -2.90
C ALA A 215 -23.80 -5.76 -2.59
N VAL A 216 -22.92 -6.66 -2.10
CA VAL A 216 -23.33 -7.99 -1.63
C VAL A 216 -24.38 -7.88 -0.52
N GLY A 217 -24.22 -6.96 0.44
CA GLY A 217 -25.20 -6.71 1.50
C GLY A 217 -26.59 -6.30 0.98
N ALA A 218 -26.65 -5.50 -0.10
CA ALA A 218 -27.91 -5.14 -0.74
C ALA A 218 -28.62 -6.36 -1.36
N SER A 219 -27.87 -7.25 -2.01
CA SER A 219 -28.42 -8.50 -2.53
C SER A 219 -28.90 -9.43 -1.41
N TRP A 220 -28.16 -9.48 -0.30
CA TRP A 220 -28.52 -10.28 0.87
C TRP A 220 -29.85 -9.87 1.48
N GLN A 221 -30.08 -8.56 1.63
CA GLN A 221 -31.33 -8.05 2.19
C GLN A 221 -32.53 -8.48 1.35
N LEU A 222 -32.37 -8.54 0.02
CA LEU A 222 -33.40 -9.02 -0.89
C LEU A 222 -33.62 -10.53 -0.73
N VAL A 223 -32.55 -11.34 -0.77
CA VAL A 223 -32.64 -12.80 -0.63
C VAL A 223 -33.33 -13.19 0.68
N ARG A 224 -32.98 -12.52 1.78
CA ARG A 224 -33.60 -12.72 3.10
C ARG A 224 -35.11 -12.47 3.11
N LYS A 225 -35.62 -11.55 2.28
CA LYS A 225 -37.06 -11.27 2.17
C LYS A 225 -37.79 -12.22 1.24
N LEU A 226 -37.09 -12.82 0.28
CA LEU A 226 -37.70 -13.68 -0.74
C LEU A 226 -37.96 -15.09 -0.23
N ASP A 227 -36.94 -15.74 0.36
CA ASP A 227 -37.03 -17.14 0.77
C ASP A 227 -36.01 -17.50 1.86
N THR A 228 -36.47 -18.17 2.91
CA THR A 228 -35.62 -18.56 4.06
C THR A 228 -34.56 -19.59 3.68
N ARG A 229 -34.85 -20.53 2.78
CA ARG A 229 -33.89 -21.57 2.36
C ARG A 229 -32.77 -20.95 1.52
N LEU A 230 -33.10 -20.05 0.59
CA LEU A 230 -32.11 -19.27 -0.16
C LEU A 230 -31.25 -18.41 0.75
N HIS A 231 -31.83 -17.80 1.78
CA HIS A 231 -31.08 -17.06 2.78
C HIS A 231 -30.10 -17.95 3.56
N LEU A 232 -30.54 -19.13 4.02
CA LEU A 232 -29.67 -20.10 4.69
C LEU A 232 -28.57 -20.63 3.77
N ALA A 233 -28.88 -20.87 2.49
CA ALA A 233 -27.89 -21.27 1.50
C ALA A 233 -26.85 -20.16 1.27
N MET A 234 -27.28 -18.91 1.12
CA MET A 234 -26.37 -17.76 1.00
C MET A 234 -25.50 -17.58 2.26
N LEU A 235 -26.06 -17.83 3.44
CA LEU A 235 -25.33 -17.85 4.71
C LEU A 235 -24.27 -18.94 4.73
N ALA A 236 -24.63 -20.16 4.39
CA ALA A 236 -23.71 -21.30 4.33
C ALA A 236 -22.57 -21.07 3.33
N VAL A 237 -22.89 -20.59 2.12
CA VAL A 237 -21.89 -20.25 1.09
C VAL A 237 -20.96 -19.15 1.58
N THR A 238 -21.50 -18.12 2.23
CA THR A 238 -20.68 -17.02 2.76
C THR A 238 -19.76 -17.51 3.85
N LEU A 239 -20.27 -18.30 4.79
CA LEU A 239 -19.45 -18.92 5.85
C LEU A 239 -18.34 -19.79 5.25
N ALA A 240 -18.66 -20.63 4.26
CA ALA A 240 -17.66 -21.44 3.56
C ALA A 240 -16.58 -20.57 2.92
N THR A 241 -16.94 -19.51 2.17
CA THR A 241 -15.95 -18.62 1.56
C THR A 241 -15.11 -17.87 2.59
N VAL A 242 -15.69 -17.51 3.74
CA VAL A 242 -14.99 -16.86 4.85
C VAL A 242 -13.98 -17.81 5.48
N LEU A 243 -14.38 -19.04 5.79
CA LEU A 243 -13.50 -20.06 6.38
C LEU A 243 -12.37 -20.42 5.42
N THR A 244 -12.65 -20.59 4.13
CA THR A 244 -11.60 -20.87 3.14
C THR A 244 -10.66 -19.67 2.96
N SER A 245 -11.19 -18.44 2.92
CA SER A 245 -10.32 -17.25 2.83
C SER A 245 -9.46 -17.10 4.09
N ALA A 246 -10.00 -17.42 5.27
CA ALA A 246 -9.24 -17.43 6.51
C ALA A 246 -8.12 -18.48 6.46
N TYR A 247 -8.41 -19.71 6.03
CA TYR A 247 -7.40 -20.76 5.82
C TYR A 247 -6.29 -20.30 4.86
N LEU A 248 -6.63 -19.51 3.85
CA LEU A 248 -5.70 -18.94 2.87
C LEU A 248 -4.98 -17.67 3.35
N LEU A 249 -5.14 -17.19 4.59
CA LEU A 249 -4.39 -16.02 5.09
C LEU A 249 -2.88 -16.07 4.78
N PRO A 250 -2.17 -17.20 4.94
CA PRO A 250 -0.75 -17.29 4.59
C PRO A 250 -0.42 -16.95 3.13
N SER A 251 -1.39 -16.97 2.21
CA SER A 251 -1.21 -16.60 0.80
C SER A 251 -0.99 -15.10 0.56
N SER A 252 -1.17 -14.27 1.59
CA SER A 252 -1.28 -12.82 1.49
C SER A 252 -0.08 -12.11 0.85
N GLY A 253 1.14 -12.64 0.97
CA GLY A 253 2.35 -11.99 0.45
C GLY A 253 3.58 -12.89 0.47
N TRP A 254 4.62 -12.51 -0.26
CA TRP A 254 5.86 -13.30 -0.35
C TRP A 254 6.57 -13.52 1.00
N TYR A 255 6.40 -12.58 1.95
CA TYR A 255 6.97 -12.61 3.31
C TYR A 255 5.97 -13.06 4.40
N HIS A 256 4.78 -13.54 4.04
CA HIS A 256 3.75 -13.97 4.99
C HIS A 256 3.35 -15.45 4.86
N LYS A 257 4.17 -16.26 4.15
CA LYS A 257 3.91 -17.68 3.87
C LYS A 257 3.68 -18.54 5.12
N ASP A 258 4.34 -18.20 6.22
CA ASP A 258 4.27 -18.95 7.48
C ASP A 258 3.52 -18.16 8.55
N PHE A 259 2.25 -17.83 8.26
CA PHE A 259 1.42 -17.00 9.14
C PHE A 259 1.34 -17.54 10.58
N ALA A 260 1.70 -16.70 11.55
CA ALA A 260 1.57 -17.02 12.97
C ALA A 260 0.11 -16.90 13.42
N TRP A 261 -0.64 -18.01 13.28
CA TRP A 261 -2.06 -18.10 13.65
C TRP A 261 -2.40 -17.70 15.09
N ASN A 262 -1.48 -17.95 16.03
CA ASN A 262 -1.68 -17.62 17.43
C ASN A 262 -0.66 -16.56 17.87
N PRO A 263 -1.03 -15.26 17.87
CA PRO A 263 -0.14 -14.18 18.31
C PRO A 263 0.13 -14.20 19.83
N LEU A 264 -0.67 -14.93 20.61
CA LEU A 264 -0.45 -15.08 22.06
C LEU A 264 0.69 -16.05 22.38
N ASN A 265 1.06 -16.91 21.43
CA ASN A 265 2.27 -17.71 21.56
C ASN A 265 3.49 -16.84 21.25
N LYS A 266 4.02 -16.19 22.30
CA LYS A 266 5.17 -15.27 22.21
C LYS A 266 6.39 -15.90 21.53
N SER A 267 6.64 -17.19 21.72
CA SER A 267 7.75 -17.90 21.07
C SER A 267 7.57 -17.95 19.55
N LYS A 268 6.40 -18.39 19.08
CA LYS A 268 6.09 -18.41 17.64
C LYS A 268 6.06 -17.01 17.03
N ALA A 269 5.51 -16.03 17.73
CA ALA A 269 5.49 -14.65 17.28
C ALA A 269 6.90 -14.05 17.20
N SER A 270 7.80 -14.38 18.12
CA SER A 270 9.19 -13.90 18.11
C SER A 270 9.98 -14.54 16.96
N ALA A 271 9.88 -15.86 16.78
CA ALA A 271 10.50 -16.56 15.66
C ALA A 271 9.99 -16.02 14.30
N TYR A 272 8.70 -15.73 14.22
CA TYR A 272 8.10 -15.09 13.05
C TYR A 272 8.72 -13.72 12.74
N LEU A 273 8.89 -12.87 13.75
CA LEU A 273 9.50 -11.55 13.59
C LEU A 273 10.99 -11.63 13.25
N GLU A 274 11.74 -12.54 13.85
CA GLU A 274 13.16 -12.78 13.53
C GLU A 274 13.34 -13.14 12.06
N TYR A 275 12.47 -14.00 11.55
CA TYR A 275 12.56 -14.47 10.18
C TYR A 275 12.03 -13.44 9.16
N HIS A 276 10.83 -12.92 9.36
CA HIS A 276 10.13 -12.10 8.35
C HIS A 276 10.29 -10.58 8.53
N ALA A 277 10.69 -10.11 9.71
CA ALA A 277 10.85 -8.69 10.01
C ALA A 277 12.11 -8.37 10.85
N PRO A 278 13.31 -8.87 10.47
CA PRO A 278 14.55 -8.65 11.23
C PRO A 278 14.86 -7.16 11.42
N GLY A 279 14.50 -6.31 10.45
CA GLY A 279 14.63 -4.85 10.54
C GLY A 279 13.93 -4.27 11.77
N ARG A 280 12.77 -4.81 12.14
CA ARG A 280 11.99 -4.34 13.30
C ARG A 280 12.71 -4.61 14.62
N LEU A 281 13.42 -5.73 14.73
CA LEU A 281 14.19 -6.10 15.91
C LEU A 281 15.46 -5.24 16.02
N MET A 282 16.16 -5.00 14.90
CA MET A 282 17.30 -4.08 14.86
C MET A 282 16.90 -2.65 15.22
N VAL A 283 15.78 -2.16 14.69
CA VAL A 283 15.23 -0.83 15.04
C VAL A 283 14.85 -0.76 16.53
N SER A 284 14.20 -1.79 17.07
CA SER A 284 13.86 -1.85 18.50
C SER A 284 15.11 -1.78 19.37
N TRP A 285 16.15 -2.53 19.01
CA TRP A 285 17.44 -2.52 19.71
C TRP A 285 18.12 -1.14 19.61
N LEU A 286 18.14 -0.51 18.43
CA LEU A 286 18.71 0.83 18.22
C LEU A 286 17.96 1.90 19.02
N ASN A 287 16.62 1.85 19.08
CA ASN A 287 15.84 2.79 19.89
C ASN A 287 16.16 2.67 21.39
N GLN A 288 16.48 1.47 21.87
CA GLN A 288 16.81 1.23 23.28
C GLN A 288 18.25 1.63 23.62
N ASN A 289 19.21 1.40 22.71
CA ASN A 289 20.64 1.54 22.99
C ASN A 289 21.28 2.80 22.39
N ARG A 290 20.66 3.39 21.37
CA ARG A 290 21.18 4.48 20.52
C ARG A 290 20.06 5.48 20.16
N SER A 291 19.17 5.77 21.10
CA SER A 291 18.01 6.65 20.86
C SER A 291 18.44 8.02 20.35
N GLY A 292 17.74 8.53 19.32
CA GLY A 292 18.02 9.81 18.68
C GLY A 292 19.24 9.84 17.74
N GLU A 293 20.12 8.84 17.75
CA GLU A 293 21.27 8.80 16.84
C GLU A 293 20.84 8.41 15.41
N PRO A 294 21.26 9.13 14.34
CA PRO A 294 20.93 8.79 12.97
C PRO A 294 21.38 7.38 12.55
N VAL A 295 20.58 6.74 11.69
CA VAL A 295 20.82 5.36 11.23
C VAL A 295 20.79 5.28 9.71
N ALA A 296 21.83 4.69 9.10
CA ALA A 296 21.82 4.32 7.68
C ALA A 296 21.32 2.89 7.48
N PHE A 297 20.40 2.68 6.54
CA PHE A 297 19.92 1.37 6.13
C PHE A 297 20.55 1.06 4.77
N LEU A 298 21.58 0.21 4.76
CA LEU A 298 22.28 -0.17 3.52
C LEU A 298 21.52 -1.24 2.74
N VAL A 299 20.72 -2.03 3.44
CA VAL A 299 19.83 -3.05 2.89
C VAL A 299 18.46 -2.93 3.53
N ASN A 300 17.41 -3.25 2.76
CA ASN A 300 16.01 -3.26 3.18
C ASN A 300 15.55 -1.94 3.84
N GLY A 301 14.68 -1.18 3.17
CA GLY A 301 14.16 0.11 3.68
C GLY A 301 13.19 0.02 4.87
N GLN A 302 13.32 -0.99 5.74
CA GLN A 302 12.43 -1.25 6.88
C GLN A 302 12.76 -0.33 8.08
N SER A 303 12.64 0.99 7.90
CA SER A 303 12.93 1.99 8.94
C SER A 303 11.75 2.29 9.88
N ALA A 304 10.66 1.55 9.76
CA ALA A 304 9.44 1.78 10.51
C ALA A 304 9.67 1.70 12.03
N GLY A 305 9.19 2.70 12.77
CA GLY A 305 9.29 2.76 14.23
C GLY A 305 10.64 3.24 14.77
N LEU A 306 11.60 3.60 13.92
CA LEU A 306 12.86 4.22 14.36
C LEU A 306 12.58 5.60 14.98
N GLN A 307 13.11 5.82 16.19
CA GLN A 307 13.01 7.09 16.94
C GLN A 307 14.23 7.99 16.67
N ALA A 308 14.65 8.05 15.40
CA ALA A 308 15.79 8.82 14.93
C ALA A 308 15.68 9.07 13.42
N ARG A 309 16.59 9.88 12.87
CA ARG A 309 16.66 10.12 11.42
C ARG A 309 17.14 8.87 10.69
N ALA A 310 16.30 8.32 9.82
CA ALA A 310 16.67 7.24 8.91
C ALA A 310 17.25 7.77 7.60
N TYR A 311 18.34 7.16 7.13
CA TYR A 311 18.93 7.37 5.81
C TYR A 311 18.85 6.07 5.03
N LEU A 312 18.08 6.04 3.94
CA LEU A 312 17.83 4.82 3.18
C LEU A 312 18.75 4.76 1.97
N ASN A 313 19.41 3.62 1.73
CA ASN A 313 20.11 3.33 0.48
C ASN A 313 19.10 3.05 -0.66
N SER A 314 18.22 4.02 -0.91
CA SER A 314 17.21 4.00 -1.97
C SER A 314 16.77 5.42 -2.32
N TRP A 315 16.01 5.55 -3.40
CA TRP A 315 15.40 6.80 -3.85
C TRP A 315 14.55 7.53 -2.78
N HIS A 316 14.11 6.84 -1.72
CA HIS A 316 13.45 7.48 -0.58
C HIS A 316 14.35 8.47 0.18
N THR A 317 15.66 8.38 0.03
CA THR A 317 16.62 9.41 0.46
C THR A 317 17.59 9.71 -0.69
N ASP A 318 17.05 10.15 -1.84
CA ASP A 318 17.79 10.31 -3.10
C ASP A 318 19.17 11.00 -2.97
N PRO A 319 19.33 12.16 -2.27
CA PRO A 319 20.66 12.78 -2.14
C PRO A 319 21.68 11.90 -1.39
N PHE A 320 21.22 11.12 -0.41
CA PHE A 320 22.07 10.17 0.31
C PHE A 320 22.38 8.96 -0.56
N TYR A 321 21.36 8.38 -1.21
CA TYR A 321 21.50 7.25 -2.11
C TYR A 321 22.47 7.52 -3.25
N ARG A 322 22.37 8.67 -3.92
CA ARG A 322 23.29 9.07 -5.00
C ARG A 322 24.71 9.26 -4.49
N ALA A 323 24.89 9.96 -3.36
CA ALA A 323 26.21 10.20 -2.81
C ALA A 323 26.88 8.90 -2.32
N LEU A 324 26.08 7.97 -1.80
CA LEU A 324 26.54 6.64 -1.42
C LEU A 324 26.89 5.79 -2.65
N GLY A 325 26.09 5.91 -3.72
CA GLY A 325 26.33 5.27 -5.00
C GLY A 325 27.55 5.79 -5.76
N SER A 326 27.98 7.03 -5.50
CA SER A 326 29.19 7.63 -6.10
C SER A 326 30.48 7.34 -5.35
N ALA A 327 30.42 6.74 -4.15
CA ALA A 327 31.62 6.40 -3.38
C ALA A 327 32.41 5.29 -4.08
N GLN A 328 33.72 5.52 -4.28
CA GLN A 328 34.59 4.58 -4.99
C GLN A 328 35.11 3.47 -4.10
N ASN A 329 35.22 3.72 -2.79
CA ASN A 329 35.79 2.80 -1.82
C ASN A 329 35.11 2.91 -0.45
N ALA A 330 35.41 1.96 0.44
CA ALA A 330 34.86 1.90 1.79
C ALA A 330 35.17 3.14 2.64
N THR A 331 36.35 3.74 2.48
CA THR A 331 36.79 4.93 3.24
C THR A 331 35.97 6.16 2.85
N GLU A 332 35.70 6.36 1.56
CA GLU A 332 34.81 7.43 1.10
C GLU A 332 33.38 7.25 1.60
N ALA A 333 32.86 6.03 1.55
CA ALA A 333 31.53 5.72 2.08
C ALA A 333 31.46 5.95 3.61
N ALA A 334 32.50 5.56 4.36
CA ALA A 334 32.63 5.81 5.78
C ALA A 334 32.69 7.31 6.09
N GLU A 335 33.45 8.08 5.31
CA GLU A 335 33.53 9.53 5.48
C GLU A 335 32.20 10.21 5.16
N LEU A 336 31.47 9.73 4.15
CA LEU A 336 30.15 10.22 3.80
C LEU A 336 29.15 10.08 4.95
N LEU A 337 29.18 8.95 5.66
CA LEU A 337 28.38 8.69 6.85
C LEU A 337 28.79 9.63 7.99
N ARG A 338 30.09 9.74 8.25
CA ARG A 338 30.67 10.62 9.28
C ARG A 338 30.31 12.09 9.08
N LYS A 339 30.46 12.62 7.85
CA LYS A 339 30.11 14.02 7.51
C LYS A 339 28.63 14.34 7.78
N ARG A 340 27.76 13.32 7.80
CA ARG A 340 26.33 13.44 8.13
C ARG A 340 26.00 13.09 9.58
N GLY A 341 27.01 12.82 10.42
CA GLY A 341 26.81 12.39 11.81
C GLY A 341 26.17 11.01 11.94
N ILE A 342 26.27 10.16 10.92
CA ILE A 342 25.70 8.81 10.90
C ILE A 342 26.78 7.83 11.36
N PHE A 343 26.58 7.26 12.55
CA PHE A 343 27.49 6.25 13.10
C PHE A 343 26.86 4.87 13.17
N ASN A 344 25.52 4.76 13.19
CA ASN A 344 24.82 3.50 13.27
C ASN A 344 24.34 3.06 11.88
N VAL A 345 24.47 1.79 11.59
CA VAL A 345 24.19 1.21 10.27
C VAL A 345 23.43 -0.10 10.42
N ILE A 346 22.41 -0.31 9.61
CA ILE A 346 21.78 -1.62 9.38
C ILE A 346 22.26 -2.14 8.03
N ALA A 347 22.84 -3.34 8.06
CA ALA A 347 23.52 -3.95 6.91
C ALA A 347 23.31 -5.48 6.88
N PRO A 348 23.47 -6.13 5.71
CA PRO A 348 23.54 -7.58 5.66
C PRO A 348 24.87 -8.01 6.29
N MET A 349 24.92 -9.18 6.92
CA MET A 349 26.18 -9.75 7.42
C MET A 349 27.23 -9.83 6.29
N PRO A 350 28.53 -9.76 6.58
CA PRO A 350 29.59 -9.80 5.57
C PRO A 350 29.45 -10.96 4.55
N GLN A 351 28.99 -12.13 5.01
CA GLN A 351 28.73 -13.30 4.17
C GLN A 351 27.60 -13.10 3.15
N ARG A 352 26.69 -12.15 3.41
CA ARG A 352 25.56 -11.75 2.55
C ARG A 352 25.77 -10.38 1.90
N SER A 353 26.99 -9.85 1.92
CA SER A 353 27.31 -8.54 1.33
C SER A 353 27.01 -8.46 -0.17
N GLY A 354 26.91 -9.58 -0.88
CA GLY A 354 26.47 -9.65 -2.28
C GLY A 354 25.07 -9.04 -2.55
N GLU A 355 24.25 -8.82 -1.53
CA GLU A 355 22.97 -8.09 -1.64
C GLU A 355 23.15 -6.58 -1.88
N LEU A 356 24.35 -6.05 -1.62
CA LEU A 356 24.66 -4.64 -1.84
C LEU A 356 25.17 -4.45 -3.28
N PRO A 357 24.54 -3.56 -4.07
CA PRO A 357 24.91 -3.41 -5.47
C PRO A 357 26.31 -2.81 -5.67
N GLN A 358 26.77 -1.94 -4.75
CA GLN A 358 28.06 -1.27 -4.86
C GLN A 358 29.19 -2.04 -4.16
N ALA A 359 30.35 -2.17 -4.82
CA ALA A 359 31.56 -2.76 -4.24
C ALA A 359 32.03 -2.01 -2.97
N ALA A 360 32.03 -0.68 -3.02
CA ALA A 360 32.39 0.16 -1.88
C ALA A 360 31.58 -0.14 -0.60
N LEU A 361 30.29 -0.49 -0.74
CA LEU A 361 29.44 -0.85 0.39
C LEU A 361 29.71 -2.25 0.92
N ARG A 362 30.09 -3.19 0.04
CA ARG A 362 30.54 -4.52 0.45
C ARG A 362 31.80 -4.42 1.30
N ASP A 363 32.76 -3.62 0.84
CA ASP A 363 34.01 -3.39 1.56
C ASP A 363 33.79 -2.63 2.87
N LEU A 364 32.87 -1.66 2.90
CA LEU A 364 32.47 -0.94 4.11
C LEU A 364 31.92 -1.91 5.17
N VAL A 365 31.03 -2.82 4.77
CA VAL A 365 30.43 -3.81 5.66
C VAL A 365 31.48 -4.79 6.19
N GLN A 366 32.46 -5.16 5.37
CA GLN A 366 33.50 -6.11 5.76
C GLN A 366 34.55 -5.49 6.70
N ASN A 367 34.95 -4.24 6.45
CA ASN A 367 36.18 -3.69 7.03
C ASN A 367 35.95 -2.50 7.97
N CYS A 368 34.80 -1.83 7.89
CA CYS A 368 34.57 -0.55 8.55
C CYS A 368 33.42 -0.53 9.55
N LEU A 369 32.70 -1.64 9.73
CA LEU A 369 31.57 -1.73 10.66
C LEU A 369 31.84 -2.73 11.78
N GLU A 370 31.62 -2.28 13.01
CA GLU A 370 31.61 -3.12 14.21
C GLU A 370 30.20 -3.61 14.48
N THR A 371 30.00 -4.92 14.45
CA THR A 371 28.71 -5.55 14.71
C THR A 371 28.30 -5.40 16.17
N GLN A 372 27.10 -4.88 16.43
CA GLN A 372 26.58 -4.70 17.80
C GLN A 372 25.38 -5.61 18.10
N PHE A 373 24.54 -5.90 17.10
CA PHE A 373 23.37 -6.76 17.24
C PHE A 373 23.10 -7.50 15.93
N ILE A 374 22.85 -8.81 15.99
CA ILE A 374 22.68 -9.68 14.82
C ILE A 374 21.30 -10.32 14.86
N VAL A 375 20.63 -10.37 13.71
CA VAL A 375 19.40 -11.13 13.53
C VAL A 375 19.23 -11.59 12.08
N ASN A 376 18.98 -12.89 11.88
CA ASN A 376 18.65 -13.50 10.59
C ASN A 376 19.57 -13.11 9.41
N GLY A 377 20.88 -13.09 9.63
CA GLY A 377 21.87 -12.74 8.60
C GLY A 377 21.98 -11.24 8.29
N TYR A 378 21.37 -10.39 9.11
CA TYR A 378 21.55 -8.94 9.12
C TYR A 378 22.10 -8.48 10.47
N PHE A 379 22.64 -7.28 10.52
CA PHE A 379 23.11 -6.70 11.77
C PHE A 379 22.88 -5.19 11.86
N ALA A 380 22.73 -4.72 13.09
CA ALA A 380 22.97 -3.33 13.45
C ALA A 380 24.42 -3.20 13.92
N GLY A 381 25.16 -2.30 13.30
CA GLY A 381 26.57 -2.06 13.58
C GLY A 381 26.91 -0.57 13.68
N ARG A 382 28.12 -0.30 14.13
CA ARG A 382 28.65 1.05 14.28
C ARG A 382 29.87 1.26 13.39
N LEU A 383 30.05 2.46 12.87
CA LEU A 383 31.24 2.81 12.11
C LEU A 383 32.49 2.71 13.01
N SER A 384 33.43 1.85 12.62
CA SER A 384 34.68 1.62 13.34
C SER A 384 35.67 2.77 13.15
N GLY A 385 36.54 2.95 14.14
CA GLY A 385 37.63 3.92 14.08
C GLY A 385 38.73 3.57 13.06
N THR A 386 38.85 2.30 12.66
CA THR A 386 39.94 1.81 11.79
C THR A 386 39.88 2.38 10.38
N CYS A 387 38.68 2.54 9.81
CA CYS A 387 38.48 3.19 8.51
C CYS A 387 38.55 4.73 8.55
N LEU A 388 38.82 5.32 9.73
CA LEU A 388 39.01 6.77 9.90
C LEU A 388 40.46 7.21 9.69
N HIS A 389 41.43 6.29 9.59
CA HIS A 389 42.86 6.62 9.55
C HIS A 389 43.56 6.30 8.22
N SER A 390 42.87 5.71 7.25
CA SER A 390 43.47 5.39 5.94
C SER A 390 43.55 6.56 4.96
N SER A 391 42.99 7.74 5.28
CA SER A 391 43.04 8.92 4.40
C SER A 391 44.35 9.74 4.48
N GLY A 392 45.39 9.23 5.15
CA GLY A 392 46.59 10.00 5.49
C GLY A 392 47.95 9.39 5.10
N ARG A 393 48.00 8.41 4.20
CA ARG A 393 49.29 7.94 3.62
C ARG A 393 49.21 7.85 2.11
N GLN A 394 49.46 8.99 1.46
CA GLN A 394 50.14 9.04 0.17
C GLN A 394 51.30 10.02 0.30
#